data_AF-A0A2V4WA21-F1
#
_entry.id   AF-A0A2V4WA21-F1
#
_cell.length_a   1.000
_cell.length_b   1.000
_cell.length_c   1.000
_cell.angle_alpha   90.00
_cell.angle_beta   90.00
_cell.angle_gamma   90.00
#
_symmetry.space_group_name_H-M   'P 1'
#
loop_
_entity.id
_entity.type
_entity.pdbx_description
1 polymer ?
#
loop_
_entity_poly.entity_id
_entity_poly.type
_entity_poly.pdbx_seq_one_letter_code
_entity_poly.pdbx_strand_id
1 'polypeptide(L)'
;MAGDTPSMPAPGYKWRNLKELNYQIWMNYQEVSLSQAIRKLELSHERVMALIQNHTEEEIMTKKHYKWVKTSNLYSYFAANTVNHYIWAIQRCTEIAKKL
;
A
#
# COMPACT_ATOMS: atom_id res chain seq x y z
N MET A 1 -5.87 -8.17 -14.19
CA MET A 1 -5.62 -8.99 -12.98
C MET A 1 -6.20 -10.39 -13.19
N ALA A 2 -5.53 -11.47 -12.73
CA ALA A 2 -5.82 -12.87 -13.11
C ALA A 2 -7.10 -13.52 -12.53
N GLY A 3 -7.98 -12.75 -11.87
CA GLY A 3 -9.28 -13.26 -11.37
C GLY A 3 -9.23 -14.02 -10.03
N ASP A 4 -8.03 -14.25 -9.48
CA ASP A 4 -7.86 -14.90 -8.18
C ASP A 4 -8.25 -14.02 -6.98
N THR A 5 -8.53 -14.65 -5.84
CA THR A 5 -8.78 -13.97 -4.57
C THR A 5 -7.54 -14.04 -3.68
N PRO A 6 -6.72 -12.98 -3.57
CA PRO A 6 -5.54 -12.96 -2.73
C PRO A 6 -5.90 -13.07 -1.24
N SER A 7 -4.97 -13.66 -0.47
CA SER A 7 -5.01 -13.61 0.98
C SER A 7 -4.68 -12.19 1.45
N MET A 8 -5.69 -11.45 1.90
CA MET A 8 -5.54 -10.07 2.39
C MET A 8 -5.73 -9.98 3.91
N PRO A 9 -4.89 -9.20 4.62
CA PRO A 9 -3.85 -8.30 4.10
C PRO A 9 -2.55 -8.99 3.65
N ALA A 10 -2.28 -10.19 4.15
CA ALA A 10 -1.14 -11.03 3.77
C ALA A 10 -1.44 -12.49 4.10
N PRO A 11 -0.73 -13.48 3.52
CA PRO A 11 -0.87 -14.89 3.89
C PRO A 11 -0.70 -15.10 5.41
N GLY A 12 -1.66 -15.77 6.05
CA GLY A 12 -1.65 -16.01 7.50
C GLY A 12 -2.17 -14.86 8.37
N TYR A 13 -2.48 -13.69 7.78
CA TYR A 13 -2.99 -12.53 8.51
C TYR A 13 -4.47 -12.26 8.21
N LYS A 14 -5.15 -11.64 9.18
CA LYS A 14 -6.51 -11.13 9.11
C LYS A 14 -6.49 -9.64 9.47
N TRP A 15 -7.45 -8.85 9.01
CA TRP A 15 -7.50 -7.43 9.37
C TRP A 15 -7.50 -7.16 10.90
N ARG A 16 -8.06 -8.08 11.70
CA ARG A 16 -8.03 -8.00 13.18
C ARG A 16 -6.63 -8.11 13.80
N ASN A 17 -5.65 -8.70 13.11
CA ASN A 17 -4.26 -8.83 13.58
C ASN A 17 -3.29 -7.96 12.76
N LEU A 18 -3.78 -6.86 12.18
CA LEU A 18 -2.96 -5.93 11.39
C LEU A 18 -1.79 -5.32 12.17
N LYS A 19 -1.96 -5.12 13.49
CA LYS A 19 -0.86 -4.62 14.35
C LYS A 19 0.35 -5.55 14.35
N GLU A 20 0.12 -6.86 14.36
CA GLU A 20 1.17 -7.87 14.28
C GLU A 20 1.87 -7.80 12.93
N LEU A 21 1.10 -7.72 11.83
CA LEU A 21 1.66 -7.56 10.49
C LEU A 21 2.53 -6.30 10.39
N ASN A 22 2.06 -5.17 10.93
CA ASN A 22 2.81 -3.92 10.92
C ASN A 22 4.12 -4.02 11.71
N TYR A 23 4.11 -4.70 12.86
CA TYR A 23 5.31 -4.94 13.65
C TYR A 23 6.32 -5.82 12.89
N GLN A 24 5.86 -6.89 12.25
CA GLN A 24 6.71 -7.76 11.42
C GLN A 24 7.30 -6.99 10.22
N ILE A 25 6.50 -6.16 9.54
CA ILE A 25 7.00 -5.28 8.48
C ILE A 25 8.08 -4.34 9.04
N TRP A 26 7.85 -3.71 10.19
CA TRP A 26 8.85 -2.85 10.81
C TRP A 26 10.15 -3.62 11.12
N MET A 27 10.06 -4.78 11.76
CA MET A 27 11.21 -5.65 12.06
C MET A 27 12.02 -6.02 10.81
N ASN A 28 11.35 -6.36 9.71
CA ASN A 28 11.99 -6.77 8.46
C ASN A 28 12.82 -5.67 7.78
N TYR A 29 12.67 -4.40 8.20
CA TYR A 29 13.32 -3.26 7.57
C TYR A 29 14.32 -2.54 8.49
N GLN A 30 14.65 -3.08 9.67
CA GLN A 30 15.58 -2.41 10.60
C GLN A 30 17.00 -2.24 10.03
N GLU A 31 17.47 -3.19 9.21
CA GLU A 31 18.78 -3.12 8.57
C GLU A 31 18.77 -2.34 7.23
N VAL A 32 17.62 -1.79 6.83
CA VAL A 32 17.50 -1.04 5.58
C VAL A 32 17.88 0.41 5.83
N SER A 33 18.97 0.85 5.21
CA SER A 33 19.38 2.25 5.27
C SER A 33 18.34 3.18 4.63
N LEU A 34 18.34 4.45 5.04
CA LEU A 34 17.41 5.45 4.50
C LEU A 34 17.46 5.57 2.97
N SER A 35 18.66 5.55 2.38
CA SER A 35 18.83 5.62 0.92
C SER A 35 18.23 4.40 0.22
N GLN A 36 18.40 3.20 0.78
CA GLN A 36 17.76 1.99 0.28
C GLN A 36 16.24 2.03 0.43
N ALA A 37 15.73 2.55 1.55
CA ALA A 37 14.29 2.70 1.78
C ALA A 37 13.66 3.66 0.76
N ILE A 38 14.29 4.81 0.51
CA ILE A 38 13.85 5.77 -0.52
C ILE A 38 13.85 5.12 -1.91
N ARG A 39 14.93 4.42 -2.28
CA ARG A 39 15.01 3.74 -3.58
C ARG A 39 13.93 2.67 -3.74
N LYS A 40 13.64 1.90 -2.69
CA LYS A 40 12.56 0.91 -2.69
C LYS A 40 11.18 1.58 -2.84
N LEU A 41 10.96 2.71 -2.16
CA LEU A 41 9.74 3.51 -2.27
C LEU A 41 9.53 3.99 -3.71
N GLU A 42 10.52 4.64 -4.33
CA GLU A 42 10.47 5.10 -5.73
C GLU A 42 10.10 3.98 -6.70
N LEU A 43 10.83 2.85 -6.65
CA LEU A 43 10.59 1.70 -7.52
C LEU A 43 9.20 1.07 -7.29
N SER A 44 8.72 1.05 -6.04
CA SER A 44 7.37 0.58 -5.74
C SER A 44 6.29 1.55 -6.26
N HIS A 45 6.52 2.85 -6.14
CA HIS A 45 5.62 3.88 -6.63
C HIS A 45 5.46 3.79 -8.15
N GLU A 46 6.57 3.71 -8.89
CA GLU A 46 6.57 3.55 -10.35
C GLU A 46 5.74 2.33 -10.79
N ARG A 47 5.93 1.19 -10.13
CA ARG A 47 5.16 -0.03 -10.41
C ARG A 47 3.67 0.14 -10.13
N VAL A 48 3.30 0.81 -9.05
CA VAL A 48 1.88 1.08 -8.73
C VAL A 48 1.27 2.07 -9.71
N MET A 49 2.01 3.11 -10.14
CA MET A 49 1.53 4.06 -11.13
C MET A 49 1.34 3.41 -12.50
N ALA A 50 2.29 2.58 -12.94
CA ALA A 50 2.13 1.77 -14.15
C ALA A 50 0.91 0.83 -14.03
N LEU A 51 0.68 0.23 -12.86
CA LEU A 51 -0.50 -0.60 -12.64
C LEU A 51 -1.79 0.21 -12.73
N ILE A 52 -1.85 1.40 -12.14
CA ILE A 52 -3.02 2.30 -12.25
C ILE A 52 -3.29 2.67 -13.70
N GLN A 53 -2.26 3.04 -14.47
CA GLN A 53 -2.38 3.43 -15.88
C GLN A 53 -2.86 2.29 -16.80
N ASN A 54 -2.65 1.03 -16.40
CA ASN A 54 -3.14 -0.13 -17.13
C ASN A 54 -4.62 -0.45 -16.85
N HIS A 55 -5.31 0.32 -16.02
CA HIS A 55 -6.74 0.16 -15.74
C HIS A 55 -7.52 1.34 -16.30
N THR A 56 -8.74 1.06 -16.75
CA THR A 56 -9.73 2.08 -17.10
C THR A 56 -10.33 2.73 -15.84
N GLU A 57 -10.90 3.92 -15.99
CA GLU A 57 -11.63 4.57 -14.90
C GLU A 57 -12.78 3.70 -14.38
N GLU A 58 -13.50 3.01 -15.28
CA GLU A 58 -14.58 2.08 -14.91
C GLU A 58 -14.07 0.95 -14.01
N GLU A 59 -12.95 0.30 -14.37
CA GLU A 59 -12.32 -0.75 -13.56
C GLU A 59 -11.87 -0.23 -12.19
N ILE A 60 -11.40 1.03 -12.13
CA ILE A 60 -10.91 1.66 -10.90
C ILE A 60 -12.07 2.04 -9.97
N MET A 61 -13.12 2.64 -10.51
CA MET A 61 -14.16 3.31 -9.75
C MET A 61 -15.36 2.41 -9.43
N THR A 62 -15.63 1.40 -10.25
CA THR A 62 -16.77 0.51 -10.07
C THR A 62 -16.59 -0.40 -8.86
N LYS A 63 -17.58 -0.36 -7.95
CA LYS A 63 -17.60 -1.26 -6.79
C LYS A 63 -17.76 -2.71 -7.25
N LYS A 64 -17.05 -3.61 -6.58
CA LYS A 64 -17.10 -5.06 -6.83
C LYS A 64 -16.71 -5.47 -8.26
N HIS A 65 -16.05 -4.59 -9.03
CA HIS A 65 -15.60 -4.89 -10.38
C HIS A 65 -14.67 -6.12 -10.37
N TYR A 66 -13.70 -6.13 -9.45
CA TYR A 66 -12.90 -7.32 -9.16
C TYR A 66 -13.47 -8.10 -7.97
N LYS A 67 -13.57 -9.43 -8.10
CA LYS A 67 -14.12 -10.31 -7.05
C LYS A 67 -13.46 -10.10 -5.68
N TRP A 68 -12.15 -9.86 -5.66
CA TRP A 68 -11.39 -9.71 -4.43
C TRP A 68 -11.61 -8.38 -3.70
N VAL A 69 -12.10 -7.32 -4.38
CA VAL A 69 -12.36 -6.01 -3.73
C VAL A 69 -13.64 -6.01 -2.87
N LYS A 70 -14.39 -7.12 -2.84
CA LYS A 70 -15.59 -7.39 -2.03
C LYS A 70 -16.70 -6.36 -2.17
N THR A 71 -16.76 -5.37 -1.29
CA THR A 71 -17.79 -4.31 -1.27
C THR A 71 -17.26 -2.96 -1.76
N SER A 72 -15.95 -2.85 -1.97
CA SER A 72 -15.27 -1.62 -2.35
C SER A 72 -14.97 -1.57 -3.86
N ASN A 73 -14.25 -0.54 -4.29
CA ASN A 73 -13.67 -0.39 -5.61
C ASN A 73 -12.13 -0.44 -5.53
N LEU A 74 -11.47 -0.52 -6.68
CA LEU A 74 -10.01 -0.61 -6.74
C LEU A 74 -9.34 0.70 -6.32
N TYR A 75 -9.97 1.85 -6.61
CA TYR A 75 -9.54 3.17 -6.11
C TYR A 75 -9.21 3.15 -4.62
N SER A 76 -10.08 2.56 -3.79
CA SER A 76 -9.89 2.54 -2.35
C SER A 76 -8.59 1.83 -1.93
N TYR A 77 -8.19 0.77 -2.64
CA TYR A 77 -6.94 0.05 -2.38
C TYR A 77 -5.73 0.84 -2.87
N PHE A 78 -5.80 1.46 -4.06
CA PHE A 78 -4.74 2.32 -4.55
C PHE A 78 -4.52 3.53 -3.65
N ALA A 79 -5.59 4.29 -3.35
CA ALA A 79 -5.52 5.48 -2.53
C ALA A 79 -5.02 5.16 -1.11
N ALA A 80 -5.51 4.06 -0.53
CA ALA A 80 -5.01 3.58 0.75
C ALA A 80 -3.50 3.34 0.70
N ASN A 81 -2.94 2.67 -0.30
CA ASN A 81 -1.52 2.30 -0.33
C ASN A 81 -0.60 3.32 -1.03
N THR A 82 -1.14 4.46 -1.49
CA THR A 82 -0.38 5.55 -2.12
C THR A 82 -0.68 6.86 -1.41
N VAL A 83 -1.48 7.75 -2.02
CA VAL A 83 -1.69 9.13 -1.57
C VAL A 83 -2.02 9.25 -0.08
N ASN A 84 -2.89 8.40 0.47
CA ASN A 84 -3.25 8.49 1.89
C ASN A 84 -2.06 8.16 2.81
N HIS A 85 -1.30 7.11 2.49
CA HIS A 85 -0.09 6.77 3.26
C HIS A 85 1.06 7.74 3.01
N TYR A 86 1.20 8.29 1.81
CA TYR A 86 2.21 9.30 1.52
C TYR A 86 1.97 10.56 2.35
N ILE A 87 0.73 11.06 2.38
CA ILE A 87 0.36 12.22 3.22
C ILE A 87 0.68 11.94 4.69
N TRP A 88 0.26 10.78 5.21
CA TRP A 88 0.57 10.39 6.59
C TRP A 88 2.08 10.31 6.87
N ALA A 89 2.84 9.67 5.97
CA ALA A 89 4.28 9.50 6.12
C ALA A 89 5.02 10.84 6.07
N ILE A 90 4.66 11.73 5.14
CA ILE A 90 5.23 13.08 5.03
C ILE A 90 4.99 13.86 6.33
N GLN A 91 3.78 13.81 6.89
CA GLN A 91 3.46 14.46 8.17
C GLN A 91 4.35 13.93 9.30
N ARG A 92 4.47 12.60 9.43
CA ARG A 92 5.30 11.96 10.46
C ARG A 92 6.77 12.30 10.30
N CYS A 93 7.32 12.20 9.09
CA CYS A 93 8.71 12.56 8.81
C CYS A 93 8.98 14.04 9.11
N THR A 94 8.04 14.93 8.78
CA THR A 94 8.16 16.36 9.08
C THR A 94 8.23 16.62 10.59
N GLU A 95 7.40 15.94 11.38
CA GLU A 95 7.43 16.06 12.84
C GLU A 95 8.71 15.50 13.46
N ILE A 96 9.25 14.41 12.91
CA ILE A 96 10.53 13.84 13.35
C ILE A 96 11.67 14.80 13.00
N ALA A 97 11.72 15.31 11.77
CA ALA A 97 12.76 16.22 11.30
C ALA A 97 12.81 17.53 12.11
N LYS A 98 11.66 18.02 12.62
CA LYS A 98 11.61 19.19 13.52
C LYS A 98 12.20 18.95 14.91
N LYS A 99 12.36 17.69 15.32
CA LYS A 99 12.87 17.29 16.64
C LYS A 99 14.34 16.90 16.61
N LEU A 100 14.92 16.78 15.42
CA LEU A 100 16.36 16.58 15.19
C LEU A 100 17.04 17.95 15.09
#